data_AF-A0A0B8PPD6-F1
#
_entry.id   AF-A0A0B8PPD6-F1
#
_cell.length_a   1.000
_cell.length_b   1.000
_cell.length_c   1.000
_cell.angle_alpha   90.00
_cell.angle_beta   90.00
_cell.angle_gamma   90.00
#
_symmetry.space_group_name_H-M   'P 1'
#
loop_
_entity.id
_entity.type
_entity.pdbx_description
1 polymer ?
#
loop_
_entity_poly.entity_id
_entity_poly.type
_entity_poly.pdbx_seq_one_letter_code
_entity_poly.pdbx_strand_id
1 'polypeptide(L)'
;MRRNGFTLIEMIVTIVVVAIIFLGIAGFVEFGAKGYTQTIDRQRVQNQTRFAIEKLGREISHAVPNSFELTSSNRCLSFYPIEYAGFYARREDTGSIEFVVGNELEYPHTFEDGTRLVINPSRMADLENNGQSVSIAGVTSSSQSGDFFSVTMNHLATLQPIDISFIALTRSSIALPQAMS
;
A
#
# COMPACT_ATOMS: atom_id res chain seq x y z
N MET A 1 -17.04 -31.10 76.53
CA MET A 1 -17.32 -30.76 75.12
C MET A 1 -17.03 -31.99 74.27
N ARG A 2 -18.03 -32.60 73.64
CA ARG A 2 -17.84 -33.76 72.75
C ARG A 2 -17.37 -33.27 71.39
N ARG A 3 -16.18 -33.70 70.97
CA ARG A 3 -15.67 -33.50 69.61
C ARG A 3 -16.32 -34.55 68.71
N ASN A 4 -17.17 -34.13 67.79
CA ASN A 4 -17.64 -35.00 66.72
C ASN A 4 -16.50 -35.11 65.70
N GLY A 5 -15.85 -36.29 65.66
CA GLY A 5 -14.83 -36.58 64.66
C GLY A 5 -15.47 -36.91 63.31
N PHE A 6 -14.84 -36.47 62.22
CA PHE A 6 -15.21 -36.89 60.87
C PHE A 6 -15.13 -38.41 60.76
N THR A 7 -16.16 -39.01 60.15
CA THR A 7 -16.16 -40.45 59.91
C THR A 7 -15.29 -40.79 58.70
N LEU A 8 -14.70 -41.98 58.68
CA LEU A 8 -13.86 -42.42 57.56
C LEU A 8 -14.63 -42.39 56.22
N ILE A 9 -15.91 -42.76 56.25
CA ILE A 9 -16.77 -42.75 55.06
C ILE A 9 -17.01 -41.34 54.51
N GLU A 10 -17.15 -40.34 55.39
CA GLU A 10 -17.37 -38.95 55.00
C GLU A 10 -16.14 -38.37 54.26
N MET A 11 -14.94 -38.76 54.68
CA MET A 11 -13.69 -38.36 54.01
C MET A 11 -13.51 -39.03 52.64
N ILE A 12 -13.94 -40.30 52.49
CA ILE A 12 -13.90 -40.99 51.19
C ILE A 12 -14.87 -40.32 50.20
N VAL A 13 -16.13 -40.11 50.61
CA VAL A 13 -17.16 -39.55 49.73
C VAL A 13 -16.77 -38.14 49.27
N THR A 14 -16.23 -37.32 50.16
CA THR A 14 -15.78 -35.96 49.81
C THR A 14 -14.66 -35.96 48.78
N ILE A 15 -13.63 -36.82 48.92
CA ILE A 15 -12.57 -36.93 47.91
C ILE A 15 -13.13 -37.34 46.55
N VAL A 16 -14.04 -38.32 46.51
CA VAL A 16 -14.64 -38.80 45.26
C VAL A 16 -15.45 -37.69 44.58
N VAL A 17 -16.27 -36.98 45.34
CA VAL A 17 -17.08 -35.87 44.80
C VAL A 17 -16.18 -34.75 44.29
N VAL A 18 -15.16 -34.37 45.06
CA VAL A 18 -14.19 -33.33 44.66
C VAL A 18 -13.45 -33.74 43.39
N ALA A 19 -13.03 -35.01 43.26
CA ALA A 19 -12.34 -35.51 42.08
C ALA A 19 -13.21 -35.37 40.81
N ILE A 20 -14.49 -35.75 40.87
CA ILE A 20 -15.41 -35.64 39.72
C ILE A 20 -15.63 -34.17 39.33
N ILE A 21 -15.81 -33.29 40.33
CA ILE A 21 -15.99 -31.85 40.10
C ILE A 21 -14.75 -31.25 39.43
N PHE A 22 -13.55 -31.58 39.92
CA PHE A 22 -12.30 -31.09 39.35
C PHE A 22 -12.12 -31.49 37.89
N LEU A 23 -12.47 -32.73 37.52
CA LEU A 23 -12.44 -33.19 36.13
C LEU A 23 -13.40 -32.38 35.24
N GLY A 24 -14.60 -32.08 35.73
CA GLY A 24 -15.56 -31.24 35.01
C GLY A 24 -15.07 -29.80 34.78
N ILE A 25 -14.49 -29.18 35.81
CA ILE A 25 -13.96 -27.81 35.73
C ILE A 25 -12.74 -27.76 34.79
N ALA A 26 -11.83 -28.72 34.89
CA ALA A 26 -10.65 -28.80 34.04
C ALA A 26 -11.03 -28.89 32.55
N GLY A 27 -12.00 -29.73 32.21
CA GLY A 27 -12.52 -29.83 30.85
C GLY A 27 -13.15 -28.52 30.37
N PHE A 28 -13.98 -27.88 31.20
CA PHE A 28 -14.62 -26.60 30.83
C PHE A 28 -13.59 -25.50 30.55
N VAL A 29 -12.54 -25.39 31.36
CA VAL A 29 -11.46 -24.41 31.15
C VAL A 29 -10.70 -24.71 29.85
N GLU A 30 -10.39 -25.97 29.57
CA GLU A 30 -9.72 -26.37 28.33
C GLU A 30 -10.57 -26.04 27.09
N PHE A 31 -11.86 -26.36 27.12
CA PHE A 31 -12.79 -26.02 26.04
C PHE A 31 -12.93 -24.51 25.87
N GLY A 32 -13.00 -23.75 26.98
CA GLY A 32 -13.03 -22.29 26.95
C GLY A 32 -11.77 -21.68 26.32
N ALA A 33 -10.59 -22.17 26.72
CA ALA A 33 -9.31 -21.73 26.16
C ALA A 33 -9.22 -22.04 24.66
N LYS A 34 -9.59 -23.26 24.24
CA LYS A 34 -9.63 -23.65 22.82
C LYS A 34 -10.59 -22.77 22.01
N GLY A 35 -11.82 -22.56 22.49
CA GLY A 35 -12.80 -21.71 21.82
C GLY A 35 -12.34 -20.25 21.69
N TYR A 36 -11.64 -19.73 22.70
CA TYR A 36 -11.04 -18.40 22.64
C TYR A 36 -9.98 -18.32 21.54
N THR A 37 -9.01 -19.25 21.51
CA THR A 37 -7.95 -19.24 20.49
C THR A 37 -8.49 -19.32 19.07
N GLN A 38 -9.45 -20.21 18.80
CA GLN A 38 -10.09 -20.33 17.49
C GLN A 38 -10.80 -19.05 17.05
N THR A 39 -11.43 -18.35 17.99
CA THR A 39 -12.11 -17.08 17.71
C THR A 39 -11.10 -15.99 17.34
N ILE A 40 -10.00 -15.90 18.09
CA ILE A 40 -8.94 -14.92 17.84
C ILE A 40 -8.24 -15.18 16.50
N ASP A 41 -7.94 -16.44 16.17
CA ASP A 41 -7.29 -16.79 14.89
C ASP A 41 -8.15 -16.36 13.70
N ARG A 42 -9.47 -16.62 13.77
CA ARG A 42 -10.40 -16.19 12.73
C ARG A 42 -10.50 -14.67 12.64
N GLN A 43 -10.51 -13.97 13.77
CA GLN A 43 -10.50 -12.50 13.80
C GLN A 43 -9.21 -11.94 13.18
N ARG A 44 -8.07 -12.57 13.44
CA ARG A 44 -6.77 -12.17 12.89
C ARG A 44 -6.77 -12.23 11.36
N VAL A 45 -7.24 -13.33 10.77
CA VAL A 45 -7.32 -13.50 9.31
C VAL A 45 -8.26 -12.47 8.67
N GLN A 46 -9.41 -12.22 9.29
CA GLN A 46 -10.35 -11.21 8.80
C GLN A 46 -9.74 -9.81 8.83
N ASN A 47 -9.02 -9.45 9.91
CA ASN A 47 -8.37 -8.15 10.03
C ASN A 47 -7.23 -7.99 9.02
N GLN A 48 -6.41 -9.02 8.83
CA GLN A 48 -5.35 -9.01 7.81
C GLN A 48 -5.91 -8.79 6.39
N THR A 49 -7.02 -9.45 6.07
CA THR A 49 -7.69 -9.30 4.77
C THR A 49 -8.22 -7.88 4.57
N ARG A 50 -8.90 -7.32 5.59
CA ARG A 50 -9.41 -5.94 5.55
C ARG A 50 -8.28 -4.94 5.34
N PHE A 51 -7.20 -5.08 6.10
CA PHE A 51 -6.03 -4.21 5.97
C PHE A 51 -5.41 -4.31 4.57
N ALA A 52 -5.26 -5.53 4.04
CA ALA A 52 -4.72 -5.73 2.69
C ALA A 52 -5.58 -5.04 1.63
N ILE A 53 -6.90 -5.15 1.70
CA ILE A 53 -7.84 -4.50 0.77
C ILE A 53 -7.77 -2.97 0.90
N GLU A 54 -7.74 -2.44 2.12
CA GLU A 54 -7.61 -0.99 2.36
C GLU A 54 -6.29 -0.45 1.80
N LYS A 55 -5.20 -1.19 1.99
CA LYS A 55 -3.89 -0.85 1.44
C LYS A 55 -3.91 -0.87 -0.08
N LEU A 56 -4.44 -1.93 -0.69
CA LEU A 56 -4.57 -2.05 -2.15
C LEU A 56 -5.38 -0.90 -2.74
N GLY A 57 -6.52 -0.56 -2.13
CA GLY A 57 -7.36 0.55 -2.59
C GLY A 57 -6.60 1.88 -2.58
N ARG A 58 -5.79 2.13 -1.55
CA ARG A 58 -4.94 3.34 -1.48
C ARG A 58 -3.86 3.33 -2.56
N GLU A 59 -3.11 2.25 -2.70
CA GLU A 59 -2.04 2.17 -3.70
C GLU A 59 -2.59 2.30 -5.14
N ILE A 60 -3.73 1.68 -5.44
CA ILE A 60 -4.41 1.80 -6.74
C ILE A 60 -4.91 3.22 -6.98
N SER A 61 -5.45 3.90 -5.96
CA SER A 61 -5.92 5.29 -6.10
C SER A 61 -4.77 6.28 -6.35
N HIS A 62 -3.54 5.92 -5.96
CA HIS A 62 -2.32 6.67 -6.20
C HIS A 62 -1.53 6.15 -7.42
N ALA A 63 -2.13 5.31 -8.27
CA ALA A 63 -1.53 4.87 -9.53
C ALA A 63 -1.90 5.82 -10.67
N VAL A 64 -1.00 5.92 -11.65
CA VAL A 64 -1.29 6.68 -12.87
C VAL A 64 -2.45 6.04 -13.63
N PRO A 65 -3.46 6.81 -14.06
CA PRO A 65 -4.53 6.28 -14.90
C PRO A 65 -3.99 5.55 -16.14
N ASN A 66 -4.66 4.48 -16.56
CA ASN A 66 -4.27 3.67 -17.74
C ASN A 66 -2.88 2.99 -17.65
N SER A 67 -2.27 2.91 -16.45
CA SER A 67 -0.96 2.27 -16.25
C SER A 67 -1.01 0.83 -15.74
N PHE A 68 -2.20 0.22 -15.67
CA PHE A 68 -2.39 -1.14 -15.14
C PHE A 68 -2.06 -2.21 -16.20
N GLU A 69 -1.08 -3.06 -15.90
CA GLU A 69 -0.78 -4.28 -16.65
C GLU A 69 -0.99 -5.53 -15.81
N LEU A 70 -1.35 -6.63 -16.47
CA LEU A 70 -1.20 -7.95 -15.91
C LEU A 70 0.13 -8.57 -16.39
N THR A 71 1.05 -8.79 -15.46
CA THR A 71 2.34 -9.45 -15.72
C THR A 71 2.38 -10.87 -15.15
N SER A 72 3.46 -11.61 -15.43
CA SER A 72 3.71 -12.96 -14.90
C SER A 72 2.60 -13.98 -15.21
N SER A 73 2.17 -14.07 -16.47
CA SER A 73 1.07 -14.95 -16.93
C SER A 73 -0.27 -14.63 -16.27
N ASN A 74 -0.65 -13.35 -16.24
CA ASN A 74 -1.88 -12.84 -15.65
C ASN A 74 -2.02 -13.07 -14.14
N ARG A 75 -0.88 -13.20 -13.43
CA ARG A 75 -0.87 -13.41 -11.98
C ARG A 75 -0.45 -12.20 -11.18
N CYS A 76 0.27 -11.24 -11.74
CA CYS A 76 0.68 -10.05 -10.99
C CYS A 76 0.06 -8.82 -11.62
N LEU A 77 -0.52 -7.94 -10.80
CA LEU A 77 -0.93 -6.61 -11.24
C LEU A 77 0.27 -5.69 -11.12
N SER A 78 0.67 -5.07 -12.22
CA SER A 78 1.73 -4.07 -12.28
C SER A 78 1.13 -2.70 -12.57
N PHE A 79 1.60 -1.67 -11.90
CA PHE A 79 1.21 -0.28 -12.19
C PHE A 79 2.29 0.71 -11.79
N TYR A 80 2.16 1.94 -12.27
CA TYR A 80 3.07 3.04 -11.98
C TYR A 80 2.48 3.93 -10.89
N PRO A 81 3.11 4.03 -9.71
CA PRO A 81 2.67 4.95 -8.66
C PRO A 81 3.00 6.41 -9.03
N ILE A 82 2.20 7.34 -8.51
CA ILE A 82 2.41 8.78 -8.62
C ILE A 82 3.23 9.22 -7.40
N GLU A 83 4.47 9.63 -7.60
CA GLU A 83 5.31 10.19 -6.53
C GLU A 83 5.08 11.70 -6.37
N TYR A 84 4.97 12.41 -7.50
CA TYR A 84 4.69 13.84 -7.51
C TYR A 84 3.67 14.19 -8.60
N ALA A 85 2.85 15.19 -8.33
CA ALA A 85 1.91 15.77 -9.27
C ALA A 85 1.98 17.29 -9.16
N GLY A 86 1.75 17.98 -10.27
CA GLY A 86 1.92 19.43 -10.33
C GLY A 86 1.39 20.02 -11.62
N PHE A 87 1.58 21.33 -11.75
CA PHE A 87 1.20 22.08 -12.94
C PHE A 87 2.39 22.17 -13.89
N TYR A 88 2.10 22.23 -15.19
CA TYR A 88 3.10 22.52 -16.20
C TYR A 88 2.71 23.74 -17.02
N ALA A 89 3.71 24.47 -17.49
CA ALA A 89 3.60 25.49 -18.49
C ALA A 89 4.47 25.09 -19.69
N ARG A 90 3.97 25.34 -20.90
CA ARG A 90 4.80 25.22 -22.11
C ARG A 90 5.39 26.58 -22.43
N ARG A 91 6.69 26.63 -22.69
CA ARG A 91 7.33 27.82 -23.23
C ARG A 91 7.34 27.79 -24.76
N GLU A 92 6.70 28.78 -25.38
CA GLU A 92 6.52 28.83 -26.84
C GLU A 92 7.81 29.12 -27.61
N ASP A 93 8.83 29.67 -26.95
CA ASP A 93 10.11 30.05 -27.56
C ASP A 93 11.07 28.88 -27.79
N THR A 94 11.01 27.88 -26.91
CA THR A 94 11.98 26.78 -26.78
C THR A 94 11.30 25.42 -26.86
N GLY A 95 9.96 25.38 -26.78
CA GLY A 95 9.20 24.13 -26.71
C GLY A 95 9.42 23.35 -25.41
N SER A 96 10.11 23.94 -24.42
CA SER A 96 10.39 23.33 -23.13
C SER A 96 9.13 23.31 -22.26
N ILE A 97 8.94 22.21 -21.53
CA ILE A 97 7.92 22.11 -20.50
C ILE A 97 8.53 22.48 -19.17
N GLU A 98 7.90 23.44 -18.51
CA GLU A 98 8.25 23.92 -17.20
C GLU A 98 7.26 23.34 -16.20
N PHE A 99 7.72 22.49 -15.29
CA PHE A 99 6.88 21.78 -14.31
C PHE A 99 7.14 22.29 -12.90
N VAL A 100 6.08 22.49 -12.13
CA VAL A 100 6.16 22.92 -10.72
C VAL A 100 5.96 21.71 -9.81
N VAL A 101 7.01 21.31 -9.11
CA VAL A 101 6.90 20.34 -8.00
C VAL A 101 6.68 21.14 -6.73
N GLY A 102 5.53 20.96 -6.08
CA GLY A 102 5.32 21.47 -4.73
C GLY A 102 5.75 20.44 -3.69
N ASN A 103 6.25 20.91 -2.54
CA ASN A 103 6.47 20.18 -1.28
C ASN A 103 7.85 19.56 -0.98
N GLU A 104 8.85 19.71 -1.85
CA GLU A 104 10.17 19.17 -1.54
C GLU A 104 10.86 20.01 -0.45
N LEU A 105 11.32 19.35 0.62
CA LEU A 105 11.93 20.02 1.78
C LEU A 105 13.46 20.00 1.72
N GLU A 106 14.05 19.21 0.83
CA GLU A 106 15.49 19.06 0.66
C GLU A 106 15.96 19.71 -0.64
N TYR A 107 16.96 20.60 -0.55
CA TYR A 107 17.51 21.33 -1.68
C TYR A 107 19.04 21.22 -1.71
N PRO A 108 19.65 20.82 -2.84
CA PRO A 108 19.02 20.41 -4.10
C PRO A 108 18.44 19.00 -4.04
N HIS A 109 17.18 18.82 -4.45
CA HIS A 109 16.62 17.47 -4.65
C HIS A 109 17.00 16.96 -6.03
N THR A 110 17.47 15.71 -6.09
CA THR A 110 17.81 15.02 -7.34
C THR A 110 16.84 13.88 -7.53
N PHE A 111 16.16 13.83 -8.68
CA PHE A 111 15.26 12.71 -8.97
C PHE A 111 16.06 11.42 -9.19
N GLU A 112 15.58 10.34 -8.55
CA GLU A 112 16.20 9.03 -8.67
C GLU A 112 16.11 8.46 -10.10
N ASP A 113 16.96 7.48 -10.37
CA ASP A 113 16.93 6.75 -11.63
C ASP A 113 15.59 6.01 -11.81
N GLY A 114 15.00 6.15 -13.00
CA GLY A 114 13.70 5.58 -13.33
C GLY A 114 12.51 6.49 -13.05
N THR A 115 12.72 7.70 -12.53
CA THR A 115 11.66 8.71 -12.42
C THR A 115 11.34 9.30 -13.80
N ARG A 116 10.07 9.22 -14.20
CA ARG A 116 9.58 9.71 -15.48
C ARG A 116 8.43 10.67 -15.28
N LEU A 117 8.46 11.79 -16.01
CA LEU A 117 7.33 12.70 -16.11
C LEU A 117 6.45 12.28 -17.28
N VAL A 118 5.17 12.09 -17.00
CA VAL A 118 4.17 11.63 -17.96
C VAL A 118 3.02 12.61 -17.97
N ILE A 119 2.51 12.94 -19.16
CA ILE A 119 1.37 13.85 -19.34
C ILE A 119 0.24 13.10 -20.03
N ASN A 120 -0.90 12.97 -19.36
CA ASN A 120 -2.13 12.35 -19.87
C ASN A 120 -1.91 11.03 -20.66
N PRO A 121 -1.37 9.98 -20.02
CA PRO A 121 -1.17 8.71 -20.70
C PRO A 121 -2.52 8.08 -21.07
N SER A 122 -2.67 7.75 -22.36
CA SER A 122 -3.87 7.07 -22.87
C SER A 122 -3.70 5.55 -22.88
N ARG A 123 -2.46 5.10 -22.90
CA ARG A 123 -2.04 3.70 -22.95
C ARG A 123 -0.82 3.52 -22.07
N MET A 124 -0.57 2.29 -21.70
CA MET A 124 0.58 1.96 -20.87
C MET A 124 1.94 2.18 -21.56
N ALA A 125 2.01 1.98 -22.89
CA ALA A 125 3.20 2.27 -23.68
C ALA A 125 3.64 3.75 -23.63
N ASP A 126 2.68 4.65 -23.35
CA ASP A 126 2.92 6.09 -23.22
C ASP A 126 3.77 6.42 -21.99
N LEU A 127 3.77 5.54 -20.97
CA LEU A 127 4.62 5.68 -19.77
C LEU A 127 6.06 5.25 -20.03
N GLU A 128 6.28 4.25 -20.88
CA GLU A 128 7.61 3.63 -20.99
C GLU A 128 8.53 4.34 -21.97
N ASN A 129 8.14 4.60 -23.23
CA ASN A 129 9.01 5.29 -24.22
C ASN A 129 8.28 5.83 -25.47
N ASN A 130 6.95 5.92 -25.48
CA ASN A 130 6.19 6.24 -26.70
C ASN A 130 5.93 7.74 -26.94
N GLY A 131 6.83 8.62 -26.45
CA GLY A 131 6.82 10.06 -26.74
C GLY A 131 5.98 10.94 -25.79
N GLN A 132 5.13 10.37 -24.94
CA GLN A 132 4.36 11.10 -23.91
C GLN A 132 4.97 11.02 -22.50
N SER A 133 6.14 10.39 -22.36
CA SER A 133 6.94 10.37 -21.14
C SER A 133 8.38 10.78 -21.39
N VAL A 134 8.99 11.43 -20.40
CA VAL A 134 10.41 11.82 -20.40
C VAL A 134 11.06 11.37 -19.10
N SER A 135 12.28 10.86 -19.20
CA SER A 135 13.09 10.55 -18.02
C SER A 135 13.60 11.85 -17.41
N ILE A 136 13.38 12.03 -16.10
CA ILE A 136 13.86 13.19 -15.32
C ILE A 136 15.00 12.78 -14.36
N ALA A 137 15.48 11.54 -14.47
CA ALA A 137 16.63 11.05 -13.71
C ALA A 137 17.81 12.04 -13.77
N GLY A 138 18.32 12.43 -12.60
CA GLY A 138 19.47 13.35 -12.48
C GLY A 138 19.17 14.83 -12.67
N VAL A 139 17.92 15.24 -12.92
CA VAL A 139 17.54 16.66 -12.90
C VAL A 139 17.50 17.13 -11.44
N THR A 140 18.10 18.29 -11.16
CA THR A 140 18.25 18.84 -9.80
C THR A 140 17.41 20.09 -9.59
N SER A 141 16.71 20.19 -8.47
CA SER A 141 16.03 21.42 -8.00
C SER A 141 17.06 22.37 -7.43
N SER A 142 17.00 23.66 -7.75
CA SER A 142 18.03 24.64 -7.38
C SER A 142 17.59 25.74 -6.41
N SER A 143 16.33 25.81 -5.97
CA SER A 143 15.85 26.87 -5.06
C SER A 143 14.61 26.54 -4.22
N GLN A 144 14.63 27.07 -2.99
CA GLN A 144 13.65 26.86 -1.90
C GLN A 144 12.35 27.69 -2.06
N SER A 145 12.22 28.50 -3.12
CA SER A 145 11.17 29.51 -3.27
C SER A 145 10.43 29.42 -4.61
N GLY A 146 9.78 28.29 -4.87
CA GLY A 146 8.89 28.09 -6.04
C GLY A 146 9.64 27.66 -7.29
N ASP A 147 10.29 26.51 -7.23
CA ASP A 147 11.13 26.03 -8.30
C ASP A 147 10.34 25.37 -9.44
N PHE A 148 10.70 25.75 -10.64
CA PHE A 148 10.20 25.18 -11.88
C PHE A 148 11.32 24.36 -12.53
N PHE A 149 11.01 23.15 -12.99
CA PHE A 149 11.94 22.31 -13.74
C PHE A 149 11.62 22.41 -15.21
N SER A 150 12.57 22.84 -16.03
CA SER A 150 12.41 22.79 -17.49
C SER A 150 12.95 21.48 -18.03
N VAL A 151 12.08 20.65 -18.61
CA VAL A 151 12.49 19.48 -19.38
C VAL A 151 12.00 19.63 -20.81
N THR A 152 12.88 19.38 -21.76
CA THR A 152 12.52 19.36 -23.18
C THR A 152 11.90 18.01 -23.52
N MET A 153 10.64 18.00 -23.95
CA MET A 153 9.98 16.81 -24.50
C MET A 153 9.97 16.87 -26.02
N ASN A 154 10.37 15.78 -26.68
CA ASN A 154 10.50 15.73 -28.14
C ASN A 154 9.18 15.54 -28.89
N HIS A 155 8.10 15.09 -28.24
CA HIS A 155 6.84 14.76 -28.92
C HIS A 155 5.63 15.41 -28.22
N LEU A 156 5.37 16.68 -28.57
CA LEU A 156 4.34 17.52 -27.94
C LEU A 156 3.21 17.95 -28.89
N ALA A 157 3.06 17.25 -30.00
CA ALA A 157 2.16 17.63 -31.10
C ALA A 157 0.66 17.60 -30.75
N THR A 158 0.26 17.15 -29.55
CA THR A 158 -1.14 16.96 -29.17
C THR A 158 -1.59 17.66 -27.89
N LEU A 159 -0.71 18.36 -27.17
CA LEU A 159 -1.09 19.05 -25.93
C LEU A 159 -1.52 20.50 -26.24
N GLN A 160 -2.82 20.78 -26.06
CA GLN A 160 -3.37 22.14 -26.14
C GLN A 160 -2.96 22.96 -24.89
N PRO A 161 -2.84 24.30 -25.01
CA PRO A 161 -2.26 25.16 -23.96
C PRO A 161 -3.07 25.26 -22.65
N ILE A 162 -4.26 24.66 -22.56
CA ILE A 162 -5.20 24.82 -21.42
C ILE A 162 -5.62 23.47 -20.81
N ASP A 163 -5.11 22.34 -21.28
CA ASP A 163 -5.45 21.08 -20.62
C ASP A 163 -4.81 21.03 -19.23
N ILE A 164 -5.65 21.05 -18.19
CA ILE A 164 -5.31 20.66 -16.81
C ILE A 164 -5.08 19.15 -16.83
N SER A 165 -4.06 18.74 -17.57
CA SER A 165 -3.73 17.36 -17.78
C SER A 165 -2.94 16.88 -16.57
N PHE A 166 -3.40 15.75 -16.06
CA PHE A 166 -2.77 15.06 -14.96
C PHE A 166 -1.31 14.76 -15.33
N ILE A 167 -0.38 15.35 -14.57
CA ILE A 167 1.04 15.01 -14.62
C ILE A 167 1.41 14.20 -13.39
N ALA A 168 2.07 13.08 -13.65
CA ALA A 168 2.66 12.26 -12.63
C ALA A 168 4.14 12.06 -12.91
N LEU A 169 4.95 12.25 -11.86
CA LEU A 169 6.26 11.65 -11.76
C LEU A 169 6.07 10.22 -11.28
N THR A 170 6.49 9.27 -12.10
CA THR A 170 6.35 7.84 -11.82
C THR A 170 7.70 7.20 -11.65
N ARG A 171 7.80 6.28 -10.70
CA ARG A 171 8.93 5.36 -10.57
C ARG A 171 8.62 4.05 -11.29
N SER A 172 9.63 3.17 -11.44
CA SER A 172 9.48 1.84 -12.07
C SER A 172 8.24 1.10 -11.58
N SER A 173 7.62 0.33 -12.48
CA SER A 173 6.37 -0.40 -12.20
C SER A 173 6.45 -1.26 -10.92
N ILE A 174 5.50 -1.10 -10.02
CA ILE A 174 5.36 -1.96 -8.83
C ILE A 174 4.52 -3.16 -9.22
N ALA A 175 5.11 -4.36 -9.19
CA ALA A 175 4.38 -5.60 -9.31
C ALA A 175 3.90 -6.03 -7.91
N LEU A 176 2.60 -5.99 -7.67
CA LEU A 176 2.03 -6.57 -6.45
C LEU A 176 1.93 -8.09 -6.63
N PRO A 177 2.65 -8.88 -5.80
CA PRO A 177 2.40 -10.31 -5.74
C PRO A 177 0.98 -10.52 -5.22
N GLN A 178 0.24 -11.45 -5.84
CA GLN A 178 -1.05 -11.89 -5.30
C GLN A 178 -0.85 -12.30 -3.84
N ALA A 179 -1.57 -11.64 -2.95
CA ALA A 179 -1.59 -11.99 -1.55
C ALA A 179 -2.15 -13.41 -1.39
N MET A 180 -1.27 -14.34 -0.99
CA MET A 180 -1.52 -15.56 -0.22
C MET A 180 -2.59 -16.53 -0.74
N SER A 181 -2.12 -17.67 -1.28
CA SER A 181 -2.76 -18.98 -1.06
C SER A 181 -2.22 -19.60 0.22
#